data_AF-A0A7J4T466-F1
#
_entry.id   AF-A0A7J4T466-F1
#
_cell.length_a   1.000
_cell.length_b   1.000
_cell.length_c   1.000
_cell.angle_alpha   90.00
_cell.angle_beta   90.00
_cell.angle_gamma   90.00
#
_symmetry.space_group_name_H-M   'P 1'
#
loop_
_entity.id
_entity.type
_entity.pdbx_description
1 polymer ?
#
loop_
_entity_poly.entity_id
_entity_poly.type
_entity_poly.pdbx_seq_one_letter_code
_entity_poly.pdbx_strand_id
1 'polypeptide(L)'
;RTMVVKRFSPYYNKTTPEDLAELGEDEIDILVSTDVLSEGLNLQDSTRLINYDIHWNPVRLMQRIGRIDRRMSPDVEALIKQKHPERTDERGKIAYWNFLPPDSLDNLINLYSKVTGKMILISKLLGIQHGHGLDETQEMDMLRDLNEDMYTPNTTDETLKLTLDRLIKAHPDEAKRWRRMPFATLSGKSNSGRRGVFFCYRIPGPPPLTKEEIESGEIYKWVTEDGIGDSRWYFFDLETEEILDNTGAMAEMHNIIECEVTTAREIGIEKSVLKDCKKKVQKHIKNTVLKALDAPMGTKPRLVSWLSVL
;
A
#
# COMPACT_ATOMS: atom_id res chain seq x y z
N ARG A 1 7.62 3.32 -33.85
CA ARG A 1 6.37 3.20 -33.04
C ARG A 1 5.19 2.71 -33.90
N THR A 2 4.80 3.44 -34.95
CA THR A 2 3.65 3.06 -35.80
C THR A 2 3.80 1.69 -36.46
N MET A 3 5.00 1.35 -36.94
CA MET A 3 5.26 0.03 -37.53
C MET A 3 5.09 -1.11 -36.52
N VAL A 4 5.62 -0.95 -35.30
CA VAL A 4 5.49 -1.96 -34.22
C VAL A 4 4.01 -2.21 -33.88
N VAL A 5 3.19 -1.15 -33.82
CA VAL A 5 1.75 -1.29 -33.56
C VAL A 5 1.04 -1.99 -34.71
N LYS A 6 1.39 -1.66 -35.96
CA LYS A 6 0.84 -2.34 -37.15
C LYS A 6 1.25 -3.80 -37.24
N ARG A 7 2.46 -4.16 -36.81
CA ARG A 7 2.93 -5.54 -36.75
C ARG A 7 2.25 -6.35 -35.65
N PHE A 8 1.90 -5.72 -34.52
CA PHE A 8 1.24 -6.39 -33.40
C PHE A 8 -0.30 -6.45 -33.54
N SER A 9 -0.90 -5.42 -34.14
CA SER A 9 -2.36 -5.30 -34.32
C SER A 9 -2.66 -4.84 -35.75
N PRO A 10 -2.34 -5.64 -36.78
CA PRO A 10 -2.51 -5.24 -38.17
C PRO A 10 -3.96 -4.88 -38.51
N TYR A 11 -4.91 -5.73 -38.13
CA TYR A 11 -6.29 -5.68 -38.61
C TYR A 11 -7.01 -4.40 -38.16
N TYR A 12 -6.96 -4.06 -36.86
CA TYR A 12 -7.57 -2.83 -36.35
C TYR A 12 -6.75 -1.56 -36.62
N ASN A 13 -5.56 -1.70 -37.23
CA ASN A 13 -4.76 -0.59 -37.75
C ASN A 13 -4.80 -0.48 -39.29
N LYS A 14 -5.79 -1.11 -39.94
CA LYS A 14 -6.03 -1.06 -41.39
C LYS A 14 -4.82 -1.54 -42.18
N THR A 15 -4.21 -2.62 -41.73
CA THR A 15 -3.10 -3.29 -42.38
C THR A 15 -3.38 -4.79 -42.34
N THR A 16 -2.80 -5.54 -43.26
CA THR A 16 -2.91 -7.00 -43.31
C THR A 16 -1.54 -7.65 -43.19
N PRO A 17 -1.47 -8.94 -42.81
CA PRO A 17 -0.21 -9.67 -42.81
C PRO A 17 0.47 -9.68 -44.18
N GLU A 18 -0.31 -9.68 -45.27
CA GLU A 18 0.21 -9.57 -46.62
C GLU A 18 0.88 -8.21 -46.89
N ASP A 19 0.27 -7.11 -46.47
CA ASP A 19 0.88 -5.77 -46.59
C ASP A 19 2.19 -5.67 -45.78
N LEU A 20 2.26 -6.36 -44.63
CA LEU A 20 3.49 -6.41 -43.82
C LEU A 20 4.57 -7.24 -44.53
N ALA A 21 4.20 -8.37 -45.12
CA ALA A 21 5.12 -9.22 -45.88
C ALA A 21 5.70 -8.51 -47.12
N GLU A 22 4.89 -7.70 -47.83
CA GLU A 22 5.37 -6.85 -48.93
C GLU A 22 6.40 -5.81 -48.47
N LEU A 23 6.30 -5.36 -47.22
CA LEU A 23 7.25 -4.45 -46.58
C LEU A 23 8.46 -5.19 -45.96
N GLY A 24 8.50 -6.52 -46.04
CA GLY A 24 9.54 -7.35 -45.44
C GLY A 24 9.47 -7.43 -43.91
N GLU A 25 8.28 -7.26 -43.34
CA GLU A 25 8.04 -7.25 -41.89
C GLU A 25 7.10 -8.40 -41.49
N ASP A 26 7.37 -9.03 -40.34
CA ASP A 26 6.54 -10.10 -39.79
C ASP A 26 5.60 -9.61 -38.67
N GLU A 27 4.49 -10.31 -38.44
CA GLU A 27 3.63 -10.06 -37.29
C GLU A 27 4.35 -10.24 -35.93
N ILE A 28 3.85 -9.55 -34.91
CA ILE A 28 4.34 -9.66 -33.53
C ILE A 28 3.24 -10.28 -32.67
N ASP A 29 3.56 -11.39 -32.00
CA ASP A 29 2.61 -12.06 -31.10
C ASP A 29 2.62 -11.47 -29.67
N ILE A 30 3.77 -11.00 -29.20
CA ILE A 30 3.94 -10.48 -27.83
C ILE A 30 4.56 -9.09 -27.89
N LEU A 31 3.83 -8.11 -27.38
CA LEU A 31 4.29 -6.73 -27.25
C LEU A 31 4.52 -6.37 -25.78
N VAL A 32 5.77 -6.06 -25.44
CA VAL A 32 6.14 -5.52 -24.13
C VAL A 32 6.34 -4.02 -24.27
N SER A 33 5.68 -3.25 -23.41
CA SER A 33 5.79 -1.80 -23.41
C SER A 33 5.60 -1.22 -22.02
N THR A 34 6.24 -0.08 -21.78
CA THR A 34 5.94 0.83 -20.68
C THR A 34 4.72 1.71 -21.02
N ASP A 35 4.41 2.67 -20.16
CA ASP A 35 3.30 3.64 -20.32
C ASP A 35 3.27 4.39 -21.66
N VAL A 36 4.36 4.35 -22.44
CA VAL A 36 4.49 4.98 -23.75
C VAL A 36 3.40 4.52 -24.73
N LEU A 37 2.95 3.27 -24.67
CA LEU A 37 1.88 2.73 -25.54
C LEU A 37 0.49 2.68 -24.87
N SER A 38 0.34 3.23 -23.66
CA SER A 38 -0.95 3.20 -22.92
C SER A 38 -1.97 4.21 -23.42
N GLU A 39 -1.58 5.12 -24.33
CA GLU A 39 -2.43 6.17 -24.88
C GLU A 39 -2.46 6.18 -26.42
N GLY A 40 -3.64 6.46 -26.97
CA GLY A 40 -3.85 6.79 -28.39
C GLY A 40 -3.78 5.64 -29.40
N LEU A 41 -3.67 4.38 -28.98
CA LEU A 41 -3.47 3.24 -29.89
C LEU A 41 -4.65 2.26 -29.95
N ASN A 42 -4.76 1.56 -31.07
CA ASN A 42 -5.69 0.47 -31.34
C ASN A 42 -4.91 -0.84 -31.23
N LEU A 43 -5.27 -1.69 -30.26
CA LEU A 43 -4.62 -2.96 -29.98
C LEU A 43 -5.64 -4.11 -29.87
N GLN A 44 -6.83 -3.95 -30.49
CA GLN A 44 -7.96 -4.89 -30.37
C GLN A 44 -7.69 -6.27 -30.99
N ASP A 45 -6.62 -6.42 -31.78
CA ASP A 45 -6.15 -7.72 -32.25
C ASP A 45 -5.70 -8.59 -31.06
N SER A 46 -5.26 -7.98 -29.95
CA SER A 46 -4.90 -8.71 -28.72
C SER A 46 -6.14 -9.07 -27.88
N THR A 47 -6.14 -10.31 -27.39
CA THR A 47 -7.15 -10.85 -26.46
C THR A 47 -6.64 -10.89 -25.02
N ARG A 48 -5.34 -10.65 -24.80
CA ARG A 48 -4.68 -10.81 -23.49
C ARG A 48 -3.88 -9.57 -23.11
N LEU A 49 -4.06 -9.09 -21.88
CA LEU A 49 -3.29 -8.02 -21.29
C LEU A 49 -2.68 -8.44 -19.97
N ILE A 50 -1.38 -8.24 -19.83
CA ILE A 50 -0.66 -8.53 -18.60
C ILE A 50 -0.11 -7.21 -18.08
N ASN A 51 -0.62 -6.76 -16.93
CA ASN A 51 -0.08 -5.63 -16.20
C ASN A 51 0.90 -6.16 -15.17
N TYR A 52 2.19 -5.93 -15.41
CA TYR A 52 3.24 -6.25 -14.46
C TYR A 52 3.25 -5.29 -13.27
N ASP A 53 2.79 -4.06 -13.48
CA ASP A 53 2.64 -3.01 -12.47
C ASP A 53 1.16 -2.61 -12.32
N ILE A 54 0.71 -2.40 -11.08
CA ILE A 54 -0.57 -1.73 -10.83
C ILE A 54 -0.30 -0.27 -10.56
N HIS A 55 -0.77 0.59 -11.45
CA HIS A 55 -0.66 2.03 -11.24
C HIS A 55 -1.63 2.49 -10.14
N TRP A 56 -1.17 3.37 -9.24
CA TRP A 56 -1.98 3.97 -8.16
C TRP A 56 -3.20 4.80 -8.63
N ASN A 57 -3.32 5.02 -9.94
CA ASN A 57 -4.39 5.75 -10.58
C ASN A 57 -5.20 4.77 -11.45
N PRO A 58 -6.42 4.36 -11.03
CA PRO A 58 -7.21 3.38 -11.76
C PRO A 58 -7.61 3.85 -13.16
N VAL A 59 -7.64 5.16 -13.41
CA VAL A 59 -7.93 5.70 -14.76
C VAL A 59 -6.90 5.22 -15.76
N ARG A 60 -5.62 5.14 -15.37
CA ARG A 60 -4.57 4.62 -16.26
C ARG A 60 -4.77 3.14 -16.56
N LEU A 61 -5.15 2.34 -15.56
CA LEU A 61 -5.46 0.92 -15.74
C LEU A 61 -6.65 0.73 -16.70
N MET A 62 -7.74 1.48 -16.50
CA MET A 62 -8.90 1.46 -17.40
C MET A 62 -8.53 1.91 -18.81
N GLN A 63 -7.66 2.92 -18.97
CA GLN A 63 -7.19 3.34 -20.28
C GLN A 63 -6.35 2.27 -20.98
N ARG A 64 -5.56 1.46 -20.24
CA ARG A 64 -4.82 0.30 -20.78
C ARG A 64 -5.79 -0.79 -21.26
N ILE A 65 -6.76 -1.18 -20.43
CA ILE A 65 -7.80 -2.16 -20.80
C ILE A 65 -8.61 -1.64 -22.00
N GLY A 66 -8.97 -0.37 -21.99
CA GLY A 66 -9.68 0.27 -23.10
C GLY A 66 -8.87 0.42 -24.40
N ARG A 67 -7.64 -0.12 -24.52
CA ARG A 67 -6.92 -0.25 -25.81
C ARG A 67 -7.26 -1.55 -26.54
N ILE A 68 -7.57 -2.60 -25.79
CA ILE A 68 -7.95 -3.92 -26.31
C ILE A 68 -9.48 -4.08 -26.26
N ASP A 69 -10.11 -3.60 -25.18
CA ASP A 69 -11.55 -3.65 -24.97
C ASP A 69 -12.22 -2.43 -25.58
N ARG A 70 -12.48 -2.53 -26.89
CA ARG A 70 -13.15 -1.52 -27.69
C ARG A 70 -14.19 -2.18 -28.56
N ARG A 71 -15.10 -1.36 -29.10
CA ARG A 71 -16.08 -1.80 -30.09
C ARG A 71 -15.38 -2.52 -31.26
N MET A 72 -15.70 -3.81 -31.39
CA MET A 72 -15.21 -4.66 -32.46
C MET A 72 -16.06 -4.49 -33.72
N SER A 73 -15.44 -4.65 -34.89
CA SER A 73 -16.16 -4.62 -36.17
C SER A 73 -16.39 -6.05 -36.65
N PRO A 74 -17.64 -6.46 -36.98
CA PRO A 74 -17.93 -7.80 -37.48
C PRO A 74 -17.09 -8.20 -38.70
N ASP A 75 -16.85 -7.27 -39.61
CA ASP A 75 -16.07 -7.52 -40.83
C ASP A 75 -14.59 -7.80 -40.52
N VAL A 76 -14.03 -7.06 -39.57
CA VAL A 76 -12.64 -7.22 -39.14
C VAL A 76 -12.48 -8.53 -38.36
N GLU A 77 -13.43 -8.87 -37.48
CA GLU A 77 -13.41 -10.13 -36.74
C GLU A 77 -13.58 -11.35 -37.67
N ALA A 78 -14.43 -11.25 -38.69
CA ALA A 78 -14.57 -12.30 -39.70
C ALA A 78 -13.25 -12.51 -40.48
N LEU A 79 -12.57 -11.41 -40.84
CA LEU A 79 -11.27 -11.46 -41.50
C LEU A 79 -10.19 -12.10 -40.61
N ILE A 80 -10.13 -11.73 -39.33
CA ILE A 80 -9.20 -12.33 -38.36
C ILE A 80 -9.46 -13.84 -38.25
N LYS A 81 -10.72 -14.27 -38.11
CA LYS A 81 -11.06 -15.70 -38.02
C LYS A 81 -10.74 -16.48 -39.29
N GLN A 82 -10.86 -15.84 -40.45
CA GLN A 82 -10.52 -16.45 -41.74
C GLN A 82 -9.00 -16.64 -41.89
N LYS A 83 -8.21 -15.64 -41.49
CA LYS A 83 -6.75 -15.62 -41.64
C LYS A 83 -6.02 -16.35 -40.51
N HIS A 84 -6.58 -16.33 -39.30
CA HIS A 84 -6.08 -16.98 -38.09
C HIS A 84 -7.15 -17.91 -37.48
N PRO A 85 -7.45 -19.05 -38.11
CA PRO A 85 -8.44 -19.99 -37.60
C PRO A 85 -8.10 -20.49 -36.18
N GLU A 86 -6.82 -20.58 -35.83
CA GLU A 86 -6.32 -20.97 -34.50
C GLU A 86 -6.68 -19.98 -33.38
N ARG A 87 -6.96 -18.71 -33.72
CA ARG A 87 -7.32 -17.66 -32.75
C ARG A 87 -8.83 -17.54 -32.54
N THR A 88 -9.64 -18.30 -33.27
CA THR A 88 -11.11 -18.19 -33.29
C THR A 88 -11.74 -18.32 -31.90
N ASP A 89 -11.24 -19.25 -31.09
CA ASP A 89 -11.79 -19.54 -29.75
C ASP A 89 -11.52 -18.44 -28.72
N GLU A 90 -10.48 -17.64 -28.96
CA GLU A 90 -10.10 -16.51 -28.11
C GLU A 90 -10.82 -15.22 -28.49
N ARG A 91 -11.27 -15.10 -29.75
CA ARG A 91 -11.94 -13.87 -30.23
C ARG A 91 -13.23 -13.58 -29.47
N GLY A 92 -13.44 -12.31 -29.15
CA GLY A 92 -14.58 -11.85 -28.38
C GLY A 92 -14.45 -12.05 -26.86
N LYS A 93 -13.37 -12.66 -26.39
CA LYS A 93 -13.03 -12.76 -24.96
C LYS A 93 -11.75 -11.98 -24.69
N ILE A 94 -11.79 -11.12 -23.69
CA ILE A 94 -10.63 -10.35 -23.26
C ILE A 94 -10.26 -10.79 -21.86
N ALA A 95 -9.03 -11.27 -21.70
CA ALA A 95 -8.48 -11.65 -20.41
C ALA A 95 -7.39 -10.65 -20.01
N TYR A 96 -7.47 -10.14 -18.78
CA TYR A 96 -6.43 -9.32 -18.21
C TYR A 96 -5.91 -9.93 -16.90
N TRP A 97 -4.59 -9.90 -16.74
CA TRP A 97 -3.89 -10.34 -15.54
C TRP A 97 -3.13 -9.17 -14.93
N ASN A 98 -3.27 -8.99 -13.62
CA ASN A 98 -2.52 -8.00 -12.86
C ASN A 98 -1.60 -8.72 -11.89
N PHE A 99 -0.30 -8.43 -11.94
CA PHE A 99 0.63 -8.88 -10.92
C PHE A 99 0.42 -8.03 -9.67
N LEU A 100 0.05 -8.69 -8.58
CA LEU A 100 -0.08 -8.04 -7.29
C LEU A 100 1.28 -8.03 -6.59
N PRO A 101 1.64 -6.94 -5.91
CA PRO A 101 2.83 -6.92 -5.07
C PRO A 101 2.70 -7.98 -3.97
N PRO A 102 3.82 -8.59 -3.52
CA PRO A 102 3.81 -9.53 -2.41
C PRO A 102 3.27 -8.86 -1.13
N ASP A 103 2.64 -9.63 -0.25
CA ASP A 103 1.92 -9.15 0.94
C ASP A 103 2.76 -8.22 1.83
N SER A 104 4.08 -8.41 1.88
CA SER A 104 5.01 -7.55 2.62
C SER A 104 5.08 -6.11 2.09
N LEU A 105 4.85 -5.91 0.78
CA LEU A 105 4.91 -4.63 0.09
C LEU A 105 3.51 -3.98 0.00
N ASP A 106 2.43 -4.76 -0.14
CA ASP A 106 1.06 -4.20 -0.13
C ASP A 106 0.66 -3.67 1.25
N ASN A 107 1.15 -4.31 2.33
CA ASN A 107 1.01 -3.80 3.70
C ASN A 107 1.65 -2.41 3.91
N LEU A 108 2.64 -2.03 3.10
CA LEU A 108 3.32 -0.73 3.19
C LEU A 108 2.63 0.37 2.37
N ILE A 109 2.05 0.02 1.21
CA ILE A 109 1.55 1.01 0.24
C ILE A 109 0.01 1.11 0.28
N ASN A 110 -0.65 0.05 0.76
CA ASN A 110 -2.10 -0.16 0.72
C ASN A 110 -2.65 0.11 -0.69
N LEU A 111 -1.87 -0.32 -1.71
CA LEU A 111 -2.03 0.11 -3.09
C LEU A 111 -3.28 -0.51 -3.69
N TYR A 112 -3.46 -1.81 -3.44
CA TYR A 112 -4.61 -2.55 -3.92
C TYR A 112 -5.92 -1.97 -3.39
N SER A 113 -6.02 -1.71 -2.09
CA SER A 113 -7.20 -1.11 -1.47
C SER A 113 -7.50 0.28 -2.03
N LYS A 114 -6.47 1.14 -2.16
CA LYS A 114 -6.62 2.51 -2.72
C LYS A 114 -7.08 2.51 -4.17
N VAL A 115 -6.55 1.61 -5.00
CA VAL A 115 -6.88 1.54 -6.43
C VAL A 115 -8.29 0.97 -6.61
N THR A 116 -8.63 -0.09 -5.86
CA THR A 116 -9.96 -0.71 -5.87
C THR A 116 -11.04 0.26 -5.40
N GLY A 117 -10.81 0.97 -4.29
CA GLY A 117 -11.76 1.98 -3.80
C GLY A 117 -12.03 3.11 -4.81
N LYS A 118 -10.96 3.64 -5.44
CA LYS A 118 -11.12 4.64 -6.51
C LYS A 118 -11.84 4.10 -7.75
N MET A 119 -11.62 2.83 -8.09
CA MET A 119 -12.29 2.19 -9.23
C MET A 119 -13.79 2.02 -8.98
N ILE A 120 -14.19 1.64 -7.76
CA ILE A 120 -15.60 1.59 -7.33
C ILE A 120 -16.25 2.97 -7.41
N LEU A 121 -15.57 4.01 -6.92
CA LEU A 121 -16.06 5.39 -7.00
C LEU A 121 -16.30 5.83 -8.45
N ILE A 122 -15.36 5.54 -9.36
CA ILE A 122 -15.50 5.88 -10.77
C ILE A 122 -16.64 5.09 -11.42
N SER A 123 -16.78 3.80 -11.12
CA SER A 123 -17.90 2.98 -11.60
C SER A 123 -19.25 3.57 -11.19
N LYS A 124 -19.35 4.05 -9.94
CA LYS A 124 -20.54 4.70 -9.39
C LYS A 124 -20.86 6.03 -10.06
N LEU A 125 -19.85 6.89 -10.26
CA LEU A 125 -19.99 8.16 -10.97
C LEU A 125 -20.39 7.99 -12.45
N LEU A 126 -19.88 6.95 -13.10
CA LEU A 126 -20.18 6.63 -14.50
C LEU A 126 -21.47 5.81 -14.68
N GLY A 127 -22.14 5.43 -13.59
CA GLY A 127 -23.38 4.64 -13.63
C GLY A 127 -23.19 3.22 -14.17
N ILE A 128 -21.96 2.67 -14.13
CA ILE A 128 -21.64 1.33 -14.61
C ILE A 128 -22.00 0.35 -13.48
N GLN A 129 -23.25 -0.13 -13.47
CA GLN A 129 -23.75 -1.10 -12.48
C GLN A 129 -23.49 -2.55 -12.91
N HIS A 130 -22.96 -3.35 -11.98
CA HIS A 130 -23.01 -4.81 -12.07
C HIS A 130 -24.32 -5.29 -11.45
N GLY A 131 -25.40 -5.29 -12.23
CA GLY A 131 -26.64 -6.04 -11.94
C GLY A 131 -27.53 -5.48 -10.82
N HIS A 132 -28.82 -5.35 -11.14
CA HIS A 132 -29.96 -4.90 -10.32
C HIS A 132 -30.17 -3.37 -10.24
N GLY A 133 -31.34 -2.96 -10.74
CA GLY A 133 -31.74 -1.57 -10.98
C GLY A 133 -32.00 -0.73 -9.73
N LEU A 134 -32.11 0.58 -9.94
CA LEU A 134 -32.07 1.64 -8.93
C LEU A 134 -33.36 1.79 -8.12
N ASP A 135 -33.25 1.74 -6.79
CA ASP A 135 -34.16 2.36 -5.82
C ASP A 135 -33.36 3.42 -5.02
N GLU A 136 -33.96 4.60 -4.78
CA GLU A 136 -33.38 5.71 -4.00
C GLU A 136 -32.95 5.26 -2.58
N THR A 137 -33.56 4.21 -2.03
CA THR A 137 -33.16 3.64 -0.74
C THR A 137 -31.79 2.94 -0.79
N GLN A 138 -31.45 2.30 -1.91
CA GLN A 138 -30.16 1.60 -2.08
C GLN A 138 -28.98 2.56 -2.28
N GLU A 139 -29.21 3.77 -2.81
CA GLU A 139 -28.15 4.78 -2.94
C GLU A 139 -27.65 5.25 -1.57
N MET A 140 -28.56 5.48 -0.62
CA MET A 140 -28.20 5.98 0.72
C MET A 140 -27.59 4.90 1.59
N ASP A 141 -28.11 3.67 1.60
CA ASP A 141 -27.53 2.57 2.37
C ASP A 141 -26.18 2.15 1.79
N MET A 142 -25.99 2.09 0.47
CA MET A 142 -24.67 1.77 -0.09
C MET A 142 -23.70 2.95 -0.07
N LEU A 143 -24.15 4.22 -0.09
CA LEU A 143 -23.26 5.37 0.19
C LEU A 143 -22.84 5.38 1.65
N ARG A 144 -23.73 4.98 2.55
CA ARG A 144 -23.44 4.87 3.97
C ARG A 144 -22.56 3.67 4.26
N ASP A 145 -22.81 2.50 3.68
CA ASP A 145 -21.95 1.30 3.76
C ASP A 145 -20.61 1.55 3.07
N LEU A 146 -20.55 2.25 1.92
CA LEU A 146 -19.27 2.63 1.30
C LEU A 146 -18.58 3.79 2.01
N ASN A 147 -19.27 4.72 2.66
CA ASN A 147 -18.63 5.65 3.60
C ASN A 147 -18.19 4.90 4.85
N GLU A 148 -18.94 3.92 5.34
CA GLU A 148 -18.60 3.10 6.49
C GLU A 148 -17.47 2.11 6.15
N ASP A 149 -17.28 1.70 4.89
CA ASP A 149 -16.17 0.86 4.39
C ASP A 149 -14.96 1.68 3.91
N MET A 150 -15.19 2.87 3.34
CA MET A 150 -14.14 3.87 3.05
C MET A 150 -13.66 4.57 4.32
N TYR A 151 -14.48 4.64 5.36
CA TYR A 151 -14.23 5.36 6.60
C TYR A 151 -14.58 4.58 7.87
N THR A 152 -14.56 3.24 7.90
CA THR A 152 -14.47 2.54 9.21
C THR A 152 -14.11 1.04 9.20
N PRO A 153 -13.28 0.60 10.17
CA PRO A 153 -12.43 1.44 11.00
C PRO A 153 -11.20 1.78 10.16
N ASN A 154 -10.96 3.09 9.99
CA ASN A 154 -9.63 3.67 10.09
C ASN A 154 -8.63 2.61 10.58
N THR A 155 -7.62 2.27 9.77
CA THR A 155 -6.43 1.63 10.37
C THR A 155 -6.13 2.38 11.66
N THR A 156 -5.83 1.70 12.77
CA THR A 156 -5.67 2.38 14.07
C THR A 156 -4.78 3.61 13.91
N ASP A 157 -3.80 3.53 13.02
CA ASP A 157 -2.93 4.61 12.55
C ASP A 157 -3.66 5.88 12.03
N GLU A 158 -4.69 5.75 11.20
CA GLU A 158 -5.51 6.88 10.73
C GLU A 158 -6.38 7.49 11.84
N THR A 159 -7.00 6.68 12.70
CA THR A 159 -7.70 7.20 13.90
C THR A 159 -6.74 7.99 14.78
N LEU A 160 -5.55 7.44 15.01
CA LEU A 160 -4.51 8.05 15.81
C LEU A 160 -3.99 9.34 15.18
N LYS A 161 -3.89 9.38 13.84
CA LYS A 161 -3.50 10.59 13.10
C LYS A 161 -4.56 11.68 13.18
N LEU A 162 -5.83 11.33 13.00
CA LEU A 162 -6.95 12.27 13.17
C LEU A 162 -7.04 12.80 14.60
N THR A 163 -6.80 11.94 15.59
CA THR A 163 -6.73 12.31 17.01
C THR A 163 -5.55 13.24 17.27
N LEU A 164 -4.37 12.95 16.71
CA LEU A 164 -3.20 13.82 16.80
C LEU A 164 -3.47 15.19 16.18
N ASP A 165 -4.04 15.24 14.98
CA ASP A 165 -4.38 16.49 14.29
C ASP A 165 -5.40 17.31 15.10
N ARG A 166 -6.41 16.65 15.69
CA ARG A 166 -7.37 17.28 16.59
C ARG A 166 -6.68 17.87 17.82
N LEU A 167 -5.76 17.13 18.44
CA LEU A 167 -5.00 17.59 19.61
C LEU A 167 -4.07 18.75 19.27
N ILE A 168 -3.37 18.72 18.14
CA ILE A 168 -2.51 19.82 17.68
C ILE A 168 -3.34 21.08 17.44
N LYS A 169 -4.55 20.94 16.87
CA LYS A 169 -5.45 22.07 16.62
C LYS A 169 -6.01 22.65 17.92
N ALA A 170 -6.34 21.80 18.89
CA ALA A 170 -6.85 22.22 20.19
C ALA A 170 -5.76 22.84 21.09
N HIS A 171 -4.52 22.37 20.97
CA HIS A 171 -3.39 22.70 21.86
C HIS A 171 -2.12 23.07 21.06
N PRO A 172 -2.12 24.19 20.33
CA PRO A 172 -1.03 24.54 19.41
C PRO A 172 0.30 24.87 20.11
N ASP A 173 0.26 25.42 21.32
CA ASP A 173 1.47 25.78 22.06
C ASP A 173 2.10 24.56 22.76
N GLU A 174 1.28 23.64 23.26
CA GLU A 174 1.71 22.34 23.76
C GLU A 174 2.31 21.49 22.63
N ALA A 175 1.73 21.52 21.42
CA ALA A 175 2.28 20.83 20.26
C ALA A 175 3.71 21.30 19.93
N LYS A 176 4.00 22.60 20.03
CA LYS A 176 5.37 23.13 19.88
C LYS A 176 6.30 22.61 20.97
N ARG A 177 5.80 22.46 22.20
CA ARG A 177 6.55 21.93 23.34
C ARG A 177 6.84 20.43 23.19
N TRP A 178 5.88 19.63 22.75
CA TRP A 178 6.04 18.18 22.56
C TRP A 178 7.15 17.86 21.56
N ARG A 179 7.28 18.63 20.49
CA ARG A 179 8.37 18.48 19.50
C ARG A 179 9.78 18.71 20.07
N ARG A 180 9.89 19.38 21.23
CA ARG A 180 11.16 19.69 21.89
C ARG A 180 11.45 18.77 23.08
N MET A 181 10.59 17.78 23.36
CA MET A 181 10.79 16.87 24.47
C MET A 181 11.99 15.95 24.23
N PRO A 182 12.73 15.59 25.29
CA PRO A 182 13.83 14.65 25.18
C PRO A 182 13.31 13.23 24.84
N PHE A 183 14.12 12.48 24.10
CA PHE A 183 13.85 11.07 23.85
C PHE A 183 13.93 10.24 25.15
N ALA A 184 13.32 9.06 25.11
CA ALA A 184 13.17 8.15 26.25
C ALA A 184 12.42 8.74 27.46
N THR A 185 11.54 9.72 27.22
CA THR A 185 10.66 10.28 28.26
C THR A 185 9.75 9.18 28.80
N LEU A 186 9.81 8.96 30.12
CA LEU A 186 8.97 8.02 30.85
C LEU A 186 7.70 8.70 31.38
N SER A 187 6.55 8.08 31.13
CA SER A 187 5.31 8.43 31.81
C SER A 187 4.63 7.16 32.34
N GLY A 188 3.49 7.32 32.99
CA GLY A 188 2.67 6.18 33.39
C GLY A 188 1.24 6.56 33.73
N LYS A 189 0.37 5.55 33.72
CA LYS A 189 -1.05 5.62 34.09
C LYS A 189 -1.46 4.38 34.87
N SER A 190 -2.51 4.51 35.67
CA SER A 190 -3.27 3.37 36.16
C SER A 190 -4.24 2.89 35.07
N ASN A 191 -4.40 1.58 34.91
CA ASN A 191 -5.40 1.00 34.03
C ASN A 191 -6.03 -0.25 34.68
N SER A 192 -7.35 -0.39 34.59
CA SER A 192 -8.07 -1.53 35.18
C SER A 192 -7.96 -2.83 34.37
N GLY A 193 -7.41 -2.78 33.15
CA GLY A 193 -7.40 -3.93 32.22
C GLY A 193 -6.13 -4.78 32.26
N ARG A 194 -4.98 -4.19 31.91
CA ARG A 194 -3.71 -4.92 31.72
C ARG A 194 -2.53 -4.15 32.29
N ARG A 195 -1.65 -4.88 32.98
CA ARG A 195 -0.42 -4.34 33.55
C ARG A 195 0.75 -4.60 32.63
N GLY A 196 1.48 -3.55 32.25
CA GLY A 196 2.54 -3.70 31.28
C GLY A 196 3.35 -2.43 31.01
N VAL A 197 4.21 -2.50 30.00
CA VAL A 197 5.04 -1.38 29.57
C VAL A 197 4.93 -1.20 28.07
N PHE A 198 4.43 -0.04 27.66
CA PHE A 198 4.42 0.38 26.26
C PHE A 198 5.75 1.04 25.89
N PHE A 199 6.26 0.74 24.71
CA PHE A 199 7.49 1.30 24.15
C PHE A 199 7.26 1.79 22.73
N CYS A 200 7.76 2.99 22.43
CA CYS A 200 7.90 3.49 21.07
C CYS A 200 9.38 3.50 20.70
N TYR A 201 9.76 2.74 19.67
CA TYR A 201 11.11 2.67 19.14
C TYR A 201 11.17 3.22 17.72
N ARG A 202 12.23 3.96 17.43
CA ARG A 202 12.62 4.26 16.06
C ARG A 202 13.59 3.20 15.58
N ILE A 203 13.19 2.51 14.52
CA ILE A 203 14.01 1.54 13.81
C ILE A 203 14.86 2.35 12.81
N PRO A 204 16.20 2.28 12.89
CA PRO A 204 17.05 2.91 11.89
C PRO A 204 16.70 2.39 10.49
N GLY A 205 16.93 3.21 9.46
CA GLY A 205 16.76 2.81 8.07
C GLY A 205 17.96 3.24 7.23
N PRO A 206 18.09 2.71 6.01
CA PRO A 206 19.03 3.26 5.05
C PRO A 206 18.63 4.72 4.72
N PRO A 207 19.61 5.64 4.60
CA PRO A 207 19.31 6.98 4.10
C PRO A 207 18.77 6.91 2.66
N PRO A 208 18.00 7.91 2.21
CA PRO A 208 17.60 8.00 0.80
C PRO A 208 18.86 8.10 -0.08
N LEU A 209 18.98 7.19 -1.06
CA LEU A 209 20.13 7.11 -1.96
C LEU A 209 20.16 8.30 -2.93
N THR A 210 21.32 8.93 -3.08
CA THR A 210 21.57 9.89 -4.17
C THR A 210 21.88 9.16 -5.48
N LYS A 211 21.75 9.85 -6.63
CA LYS A 211 21.98 9.23 -7.95
C LYS A 211 23.40 8.67 -8.12
N GLU A 212 24.40 9.34 -7.56
CA GLU A 212 25.80 8.93 -7.61
C GLU A 212 26.06 7.68 -6.73
N GLU A 213 25.34 7.54 -5.63
CA GLU A 213 25.42 6.40 -4.70
C GLU A 213 24.74 5.13 -5.24
N ILE A 214 23.69 5.29 -6.07
CA ILE A 214 23.05 4.17 -6.78
C ILE A 214 24.01 3.58 -7.81
N GLU A 215 24.87 4.41 -8.42
CA GLU A 215 25.83 4.00 -9.45
C GLU A 215 27.13 3.40 -8.87
N SER A 216 27.51 3.76 -7.63
CA SER A 216 28.75 3.29 -6.99
C SER A 216 28.66 1.93 -6.29
N GLY A 217 27.45 1.48 -5.94
CA GLY A 217 27.23 0.19 -5.28
C GLY A 217 27.70 0.10 -3.82
N GLU A 218 28.00 1.23 -3.17
CA GLU A 218 28.44 1.24 -1.77
C GLU A 218 27.28 1.02 -0.79
N ILE A 219 27.51 0.13 0.20
CA ILE A 219 26.54 -0.18 1.26
C ILE A 219 26.68 0.87 2.38
N TYR A 220 25.72 1.78 2.49
CA TYR A 220 25.76 2.86 3.48
C TYR A 220 25.30 2.47 4.89
N LYS A 221 25.88 3.17 5.86
CA LYS A 221 25.69 3.02 7.31
C LYS A 221 24.29 3.49 7.73
N TRP A 222 23.51 2.60 8.34
CA TRP A 222 22.15 2.90 8.79
C TRP A 222 22.14 4.04 9.81
N VAL A 223 21.28 5.04 9.59
CA VAL A 223 21.22 6.24 10.42
C VAL A 223 19.97 6.22 11.30
N THR A 224 20.09 6.74 12.51
CA THR A 224 18.98 6.95 13.47
C THR A 224 18.59 8.43 13.60
N GLU A 225 18.88 9.23 12.57
CA GLU A 225 18.59 10.67 12.55
C GLU A 225 17.09 10.96 12.45
N ASP A 226 16.69 12.15 12.90
CA ASP A 226 15.29 12.56 12.92
C ASP A 226 14.74 12.70 11.49
N GLY A 227 13.70 11.92 11.18
CA GLY A 227 13.08 11.85 9.86
C GLY A 227 13.55 10.67 9.00
N ILE A 228 14.52 9.87 9.46
CA ILE A 228 15.00 8.66 8.77
C ILE A 228 14.73 7.44 9.66
N GLY A 229 13.92 6.51 9.17
CA GLY A 229 13.55 5.27 9.87
C GLY A 229 12.07 5.19 10.28
N ASP A 230 11.63 3.97 10.55
CA ASP A 230 10.24 3.63 10.86
C ASP A 230 9.99 3.67 12.39
N SER A 231 8.87 4.23 12.83
CA SER A 231 8.51 4.27 14.25
C SER A 231 7.57 3.13 14.57
N ARG A 232 7.98 2.24 15.47
CA ARG A 232 7.23 1.03 15.84
C ARG A 232 6.89 1.00 17.31
N TRP A 233 5.72 0.44 17.60
CA TRP A 233 5.15 0.36 18.93
C TRP A 233 5.14 -1.07 19.44
N TYR A 234 5.39 -1.22 20.73
CA TYR A 234 5.49 -2.50 21.40
C TYR A 234 4.83 -2.39 22.77
N PHE A 235 4.00 -3.36 23.15
CA PHE A 235 3.51 -3.48 24.51
C PHE A 235 4.01 -4.79 25.13
N PHE A 236 4.72 -4.68 26.25
CA PHE A 236 5.19 -5.81 27.04
C PHE A 236 4.20 -6.07 28.18
N ASP A 237 3.53 -7.21 28.15
CA ASP A 237 2.62 -7.64 29.20
C ASP A 237 3.43 -8.24 30.38
N LEU A 238 3.23 -7.71 31.59
CA LEU A 238 3.98 -8.15 32.77
C LEU A 238 3.48 -9.47 33.35
N GLU A 239 2.26 -9.88 33.02
CA GLU A 239 1.64 -11.11 33.50
C GLU A 239 1.95 -12.29 32.57
N THR A 240 1.80 -12.09 31.26
CA THR A 240 2.02 -13.16 30.26
C THR A 240 3.45 -13.20 29.71
N GLU A 241 4.24 -12.15 29.93
CA GLU A 241 5.53 -11.90 29.26
C GLU A 241 5.45 -11.81 27.72
N GLU A 242 4.25 -11.65 27.16
CA GLU A 242 4.03 -11.51 25.72
C GLU A 242 4.40 -10.10 25.23
N ILE A 243 4.86 -10.02 23.98
CA ILE A 243 5.16 -8.76 23.30
C ILE A 243 4.15 -8.57 22.17
N LEU A 244 3.28 -7.57 22.31
CA LEU A 244 2.39 -7.13 21.26
C LEU A 244 3.14 -6.17 20.33
N ASP A 245 3.30 -6.53 19.05
CA ASP A 245 4.08 -5.76 18.07
C ASP A 245 3.53 -5.78 16.63
N ASN A 246 2.45 -6.52 16.38
CA ASN A 246 1.86 -6.69 15.06
C ASN A 246 0.75 -5.66 14.76
N THR A 247 0.40 -5.49 13.49
CA THR A 247 -0.64 -4.55 13.03
C THR A 247 -2.01 -4.85 13.63
N GLY A 248 -2.33 -6.12 13.90
CA GLY A 248 -3.58 -6.54 14.56
C GLY A 248 -3.66 -6.13 16.03
N ALA A 249 -2.51 -6.00 16.71
CA ALA A 249 -2.43 -5.61 18.11
C ALA A 249 -2.38 -4.08 18.32
N MET A 250 -2.39 -3.28 17.24
CA MET A 250 -2.37 -1.81 17.34
C MET A 250 -3.62 -1.25 18.00
N ALA A 251 -4.80 -1.77 17.65
CA ALA A 251 -6.05 -1.36 18.29
C ALA A 251 -6.07 -1.70 19.78
N GLU A 252 -5.57 -2.88 20.14
CA GLU A 252 -5.46 -3.33 21.52
C GLU A 252 -4.46 -2.47 22.31
N MET A 253 -3.28 -2.20 21.75
CA MET A 253 -2.30 -1.30 22.34
C MET A 253 -2.86 0.11 22.53
N HIS A 254 -3.60 0.62 21.53
CA HIS A 254 -4.25 1.94 21.62
C HIS A 254 -5.23 2.00 22.79
N ASN A 255 -6.13 1.03 22.92
CA ASN A 255 -7.10 0.95 24.01
C ASN A 255 -6.42 0.88 25.38
N ILE A 256 -5.26 0.23 25.48
CA ILE A 256 -4.49 0.15 26.73
C ILE A 256 -3.90 1.52 27.09
N ILE A 257 -3.31 2.24 26.12
CA ILE A 257 -2.56 3.47 26.38
C ILE A 257 -3.40 4.75 26.34
N GLU A 258 -4.60 4.71 25.76
CA GLU A 258 -5.47 5.87 25.62
C GLU A 258 -5.75 6.53 26.98
N CYS A 259 -5.71 7.86 27.04
CA CYS A 259 -5.89 8.61 28.27
C CYS A 259 -6.65 9.91 28.02
N GLU A 260 -7.48 10.28 28.99
CA GLU A 260 -8.12 11.60 29.04
C GLU A 260 -7.23 12.62 29.76
N VAL A 261 -7.51 13.91 29.57
CA VAL A 261 -6.79 15.02 30.23
C VAL A 261 -6.84 14.92 31.76
N THR A 262 -7.88 14.31 32.31
CA THR A 262 -8.12 14.08 33.74
C THR A 262 -7.39 12.84 34.27
N THR A 263 -6.79 12.02 33.41
CA THR A 263 -6.14 10.77 33.81
C THR A 263 -4.91 11.08 34.68
N ALA A 264 -4.91 10.59 35.92
CA ALA A 264 -3.80 10.78 36.83
C ALA A 264 -2.54 10.06 36.33
N ARG A 265 -1.41 10.76 36.37
CA ARG A 265 -0.10 10.18 36.03
C ARG A 265 0.42 9.36 37.20
N GLU A 266 0.66 8.08 36.99
CA GLU A 266 1.15 7.16 38.02
C GLU A 266 2.33 6.32 37.52
N ILE A 267 3.41 6.29 38.29
CA ILE A 267 4.61 5.51 37.98
C ILE A 267 4.92 4.64 39.20
N GLY A 268 4.70 3.34 39.06
CA GLY A 268 4.77 2.38 40.18
C GLY A 268 5.51 1.08 39.85
N ILE A 269 6.04 0.93 38.64
CA ILE A 269 6.85 -0.22 38.25
C ILE A 269 8.31 0.04 38.68
N GLU A 270 8.93 -0.94 39.33
CA GLU A 270 10.32 -0.82 39.76
C GLU A 270 11.29 -0.61 38.58
N LYS A 271 12.34 0.19 38.81
CA LYS A 271 13.36 0.50 37.78
C LYS A 271 14.10 -0.74 37.26
N SER A 272 14.29 -1.74 38.12
CA SER A 272 14.86 -3.06 37.78
C SER A 272 14.02 -3.75 36.71
N VAL A 273 12.71 -3.89 36.98
CA VAL A 273 11.73 -4.50 36.09
C VAL A 273 11.63 -3.75 34.76
N LEU A 274 11.57 -2.42 34.79
CA LEU A 274 11.56 -1.60 33.55
C LEU A 274 12.81 -1.83 32.69
N LYS A 275 13.99 -1.95 33.31
CA LYS A 275 15.25 -2.21 32.61
C LYS A 275 15.26 -3.58 31.95
N ASP A 276 14.66 -4.58 32.59
CA ASP A 276 14.60 -5.93 32.04
C ASP A 276 13.55 -6.05 30.93
N CYS A 277 12.37 -5.43 31.07
CA CYS A 277 11.38 -5.31 29.99
C CYS A 277 12.01 -4.67 28.74
N LYS A 278 12.75 -3.56 28.94
CA LYS A 278 13.46 -2.87 27.85
C LYS A 278 14.42 -3.80 27.12
N LYS A 279 15.21 -4.61 27.84
CA LYS A 279 16.14 -5.58 27.23
C LYS A 279 15.40 -6.66 26.44
N LYS A 280 14.29 -7.19 26.99
CA LYS A 280 13.46 -8.20 26.31
C LYS A 280 12.91 -7.66 24.98
N VAL A 281 12.33 -6.46 24.98
CA VAL A 281 11.81 -5.81 23.76
C VAL A 281 12.93 -5.48 22.77
N GLN A 282 14.09 -4.98 23.22
CA GLN A 282 15.24 -4.76 22.31
C GLN A 282 15.74 -6.05 21.66
N LYS A 283 15.77 -7.16 22.40
CA LYS A 283 16.13 -8.48 21.87
C LYS A 283 15.09 -8.96 20.85
N HIS A 284 13.80 -8.74 21.11
CA HIS A 284 12.71 -9.03 20.20
C HIS A 284 12.87 -8.27 18.88
N ILE A 285 13.01 -6.93 18.94
CA ILE A 285 13.24 -6.07 17.77
C ILE A 285 14.44 -6.54 16.94
N LYS A 286 15.53 -6.93 17.62
CA LYS A 286 16.72 -7.46 16.95
C LYS A 286 16.42 -8.74 16.18
N ASN A 287 15.62 -9.63 16.74
CA ASN A 287 15.34 -10.95 16.19
C ASN A 287 14.24 -10.97 15.13
N THR A 288 13.29 -10.04 15.20
CA THR A 288 12.18 -9.96 14.24
C THR A 288 12.49 -8.93 13.16
N VAL A 289 12.53 -7.65 13.53
CA VAL A 289 12.58 -6.53 12.59
C VAL A 289 13.97 -6.37 11.97
N LEU A 290 15.03 -6.27 12.78
CA LEU A 290 16.37 -5.99 12.25
C LEU A 290 16.95 -7.15 11.44
N LYS A 291 16.60 -8.40 11.78
CA LYS A 291 16.97 -9.57 10.98
C LYS A 291 16.23 -9.60 9.65
N ALA A 292 14.93 -9.32 9.64
CA ALA A 292 14.14 -9.29 8.41
C ALA A 292 14.60 -8.19 7.43
N LEU A 293 15.23 -7.13 7.95
CA LEU A 293 15.75 -6.02 7.15
C LEU A 293 17.25 -6.15 6.82
N ASP A 294 17.89 -7.29 7.11
CA ASP A 294 19.33 -7.50 6.94
C ASP A 294 20.20 -6.36 7.50
N ALA A 295 19.81 -5.82 8.66
CA ALA A 295 20.45 -4.66 9.23
C ALA A 295 21.93 -4.95 9.60
N PRO A 296 22.86 -4.00 9.36
CA PRO A 296 24.27 -4.19 9.67
C PRO A 296 24.54 -4.55 11.13
N MET A 297 25.59 -5.34 11.36
CA MET A 297 26.00 -5.75 12.71
C MET A 297 26.31 -4.53 13.59
N GLY A 298 25.63 -4.44 14.74
CA GLY A 298 25.76 -3.33 15.69
C GLY A 298 24.67 -2.26 15.59
N THR A 299 23.76 -2.35 14.61
CA THR A 299 22.59 -1.49 14.49
C THR A 299 21.66 -1.65 15.70
N LYS A 300 21.24 -0.55 16.32
CA LYS A 300 20.39 -0.54 17.52
C LYS A 300 19.16 0.35 17.33
N PRO A 301 17.96 -0.11 17.75
CA PRO A 301 16.78 0.74 17.75
C PRO A 301 16.92 1.84 18.81
N ARG A 302 16.38 3.04 18.51
CA ARG A 302 16.41 4.20 19.40
C ARG A 302 15.09 4.28 20.16
N LEU A 303 15.14 4.31 21.50
CA LEU A 303 13.95 4.48 22.32
C LEU A 303 13.45 5.94 22.22
N VAL A 304 12.22 6.12 21.76
CA VAL A 304 11.59 7.44 21.60
C VAL A 304 10.85 7.83 22.88
N SER A 305 9.98 6.94 23.35
CA SER A 305 9.20 7.13 24.57
C SER A 305 8.73 5.78 25.11
N TRP A 306 8.26 5.79 26.36
CA TRP A 306 7.70 4.61 27.01
C TRP A 306 6.71 5.03 28.11
N LEU A 307 5.70 4.18 28.32
CA LEU A 307 4.60 4.41 29.25
C LEU A 307 4.41 3.17 30.13
N SER A 308 4.48 3.33 31.44
CA SER A 308 4.12 2.28 32.39
C SER A 308 2.61 2.23 32.59
N VAL A 309 2.02 1.05 32.44
CA VAL A 309 0.60 0.81 32.70
C VAL A 309 0.51 -0.09 33.93
N LEU A 310 -0.02 0.48 35.01
CA LEU A 310 -0.17 -0.19 36.31
C LEU A 310 -1.53 -0.85 36.46
#